data_AF-A0A527HB45-F1
#
_entry.id   AF-A0A527HB45-F1
#
_cell.length_a   1.000
_cell.length_b   1.000
_cell.length_c   1.000
_cell.angle_alpha   90.00
_cell.angle_beta   90.00
_cell.angle_gamma   90.00
#
_symmetry.space_group_name_H-M   'P 1'
#
loop_
_entity.id
_entity.type
_entity.pdbx_description
1 polymer ?
#
loop_
_entity_poly.entity_id
_entity_poly.type
_entity_poly.pdbx_seq_one_letter_code
_entity_poly.pdbx_strand_id
1 'polypeptide(L)'
;STIVLAKMRKLLGPDRAIIGVGGVDSADTALDKVRAGADLVQLYTGMIYAGPSLPGRILSGMVRFVEKERLKSICELRDSRLDFWASRQL
;
A
#
# COMPACT_ATOMS: atom_id res chain seq x y z
N SER A 1 -3.11 -8.38 7.18
CA SER A 1 -3.51 -8.29 5.75
C SER A 1 -2.33 -8.04 4.80
N THR A 2 -1.38 -7.16 5.14
CA THR A 2 -0.23 -6.83 4.25
C THR A 2 0.68 -8.04 3.96
N ILE A 3 0.89 -8.93 4.94
CA ILE A 3 1.66 -10.18 4.76
C ILE A 3 1.01 -11.10 3.72
N VAL A 4 -0.30 -11.32 3.82
CA VAL A 4 -1.05 -12.15 2.86
C VAL A 4 -0.97 -11.56 1.46
N LEU A 5 -1.08 -10.23 1.34
CA LEU A 5 -0.94 -9.54 0.07
C LEU A 5 0.42 -9.80 -0.59
N ALA A 6 1.51 -9.67 0.17
CA ALA A 6 2.86 -9.94 -0.33
C ALA A 6 3.05 -11.40 -0.76
N LYS A 7 2.51 -12.35 0.02
CA LYS A 7 2.53 -13.76 -0.36
C LYS A 7 1.75 -14.01 -1.66
N MET A 8 0.60 -13.38 -1.84
CA MET A 8 -0.18 -13.48 -3.07
C MET A 8 0.52 -12.85 -4.27
N ARG A 9 1.16 -11.68 -4.12
CA ARG A 9 1.98 -11.07 -5.18
C ARG A 9 3.09 -12.00 -5.65
N LYS A 10 3.79 -12.67 -4.73
CA LYS A 10 4.81 -13.67 -5.11
C LYS A 10 4.24 -14.85 -5.90
N LEU A 11 3.06 -15.33 -5.53
CA LEU A 11 2.41 -16.46 -6.19
C LEU A 11 1.84 -16.11 -7.57
N LEU A 12 1.28 -14.91 -7.71
CA LEU A 12 0.60 -14.45 -8.93
C LEU A 12 1.55 -13.78 -9.94
N GLY A 13 2.73 -13.35 -9.50
CA GLY A 13 3.68 -12.60 -10.32
C GLY A 13 3.35 -11.11 -10.46
N PRO A 14 4.17 -10.36 -11.20
CA PRO A 14 4.07 -8.90 -11.32
C PRO A 14 2.90 -8.41 -12.19
N ASP A 15 2.36 -9.27 -13.06
CA ASP A 15 1.41 -8.85 -14.11
C ASP A 15 -0.05 -8.81 -13.64
N ARG A 16 -0.36 -9.47 -12.52
CA ARG A 16 -1.73 -9.52 -11.99
C ARG A 16 -2.01 -8.30 -11.13
N ALA A 17 -3.10 -7.60 -11.40
CA ALA A 17 -3.52 -6.48 -10.57
C ALA A 17 -3.93 -6.98 -9.16
N ILE A 18 -3.39 -6.35 -8.11
CA ILE A 18 -3.71 -6.66 -6.71
C ILE A 18 -4.18 -5.39 -6.00
N ILE A 19 -5.34 -5.48 -5.35
CA ILE A 19 -5.90 -4.40 -4.53
C ILE A 19 -5.59 -4.68 -3.06
N GLY A 20 -4.83 -3.79 -2.43
CA GLY A 20 -4.51 -3.84 -1.02
C GLY A 20 -5.63 -3.32 -0.14
N VAL A 21 -6.13 -4.19 0.74
CA VAL A 21 -7.23 -3.87 1.66
C VAL A 21 -6.87 -4.18 3.12
N GLY A 22 -7.65 -3.61 4.03
CA GLY A 22 -7.65 -3.89 5.47
C GLY A 22 -6.57 -3.16 6.26
N GLY A 23 -7.01 -2.30 7.19
CA GLY A 23 -6.17 -1.53 8.10
C GLY A 23 -5.41 -0.40 7.40
N VAL A 24 -6.09 0.39 6.57
CA VAL A 24 -5.51 1.56 5.90
C VAL A 24 -6.19 2.81 6.44
N ASP A 25 -5.42 3.60 7.20
CA ASP A 25 -5.87 4.79 7.93
C ASP A 25 -4.87 5.95 7.84
N SER A 26 -3.78 5.76 7.09
CA SER A 26 -2.63 6.65 7.05
C SER A 26 -1.85 6.49 5.75
N ALA A 27 -1.01 7.48 5.44
CA ALA A 27 -0.12 7.40 4.28
C ALA A 27 0.87 6.25 4.41
N ASP A 28 1.42 6.01 5.62
CA ASP A 28 2.37 4.92 5.87
C ASP A 28 1.74 3.55 5.64
N THR A 29 0.52 3.32 6.16
CA THR A 29 -0.18 2.05 5.94
C THR A 29 -0.53 1.83 4.46
N ALA A 30 -0.88 2.89 3.72
CA ALA A 30 -1.09 2.81 2.27
C ALA A 30 0.20 2.51 1.51
N LEU A 31 1.31 3.20 1.85
CA LEU A 31 2.63 2.97 1.26
C LEU A 31 3.11 1.54 1.52
N ASP A 32 2.89 1.00 2.71
CA ASP A 32 3.26 -0.38 3.02
C ASP A 32 2.49 -1.41 2.18
N LYS A 33 1.23 -1.13 1.82
CA LYS A 33 0.49 -1.97 0.85
C LYS A 33 1.13 -1.93 -0.53
N VAL A 34 1.48 -0.75 -1.03
CA VAL A 34 2.15 -0.60 -2.33
C VAL A 34 3.50 -1.32 -2.32
N ARG A 35 4.32 -1.10 -1.28
CA ARG A 35 5.63 -1.77 -1.13
C ARG A 35 5.54 -3.28 -0.99
N ALA A 36 4.46 -3.79 -0.40
CA ALA A 36 4.15 -5.20 -0.32
C ALA A 36 3.65 -5.79 -1.66
N GLY A 37 3.37 -4.94 -2.65
CA GLY A 37 3.02 -5.34 -4.01
C GLY A 37 1.59 -5.04 -4.43
N ALA A 38 0.88 -4.12 -3.77
CA ALA A 38 -0.44 -3.69 -4.22
C ALA A 38 -0.32 -2.68 -5.37
N ASP A 39 -1.16 -2.81 -6.39
CA ASP A 39 -1.31 -1.81 -7.45
C ASP A 39 -2.29 -0.71 -7.05
N LEU A 40 -3.30 -1.06 -6.24
CA LEU A 40 -4.34 -0.16 -5.75
C LEU A 40 -4.56 -0.39 -4.25
N VAL A 41 -5.15 0.60 -3.56
CA VAL A 41 -5.51 0.50 -2.14
C VAL A 41 -6.97 0.85 -1.96
N GLN A 42 -7.72 0.02 -1.23
CA GLN A 42 -9.13 0.26 -0.94
C GLN A 42 -9.33 0.67 0.52
N LEU A 43 -10.19 1.67 0.71
CA LEU A 43 -10.59 2.20 2.00
C LEU A 43 -12.06 1.87 2.24
N TYR A 44 -12.39 1.46 3.46
CA TYR A 44 -13.78 1.36 3.92
C TYR A 44 -13.85 1.75 5.40
N THR A 45 -13.50 0.83 6.31
CA THR A 45 -13.61 1.03 7.76
C THR A 45 -12.88 2.28 8.24
N GLY A 46 -11.73 2.62 7.62
CA GLY A 46 -11.00 3.86 7.93
C GLY A 46 -11.84 5.12 7.70
N MET A 47 -12.69 5.17 6.66
CA MET A 47 -13.55 6.33 6.39
C MET A 47 -14.69 6.46 7.41
N ILE A 48 -15.16 5.33 7.97
CA ILE A 48 -16.19 5.34 9.02
C ILE A 48 -15.66 6.02 10.28
N TYR A 49 -14.42 5.71 10.70
CA TYR A 49 -13.85 6.24 11.93
C TYR A 49 -13.12 7.58 11.77
N ALA A 50 -12.42 7.79 10.66
CA ALA A 50 -11.56 8.96 10.44
C ALA A 50 -12.19 10.04 9.54
N GLY A 51 -13.43 9.81 9.10
CA GLY A 51 -14.22 10.71 8.27
C GLY A 51 -13.89 10.70 6.77
N PRO A 52 -14.72 11.38 5.96
CA PRO A 52 -14.63 11.34 4.49
C PRO A 52 -13.37 12.02 3.93
N SER A 53 -12.67 12.84 4.73
CA SER A 53 -11.41 13.49 4.34
C SER A 53 -10.18 12.58 4.46
N LEU A 54 -10.33 11.36 5.00
CA LEU A 54 -9.24 10.40 5.14
C LEU A 54 -8.48 10.14 3.82
N PRO A 55 -9.13 9.84 2.68
CA PRO A 55 -8.41 9.59 1.44
C PRO A 55 -7.54 10.78 1.00
N GLY A 56 -8.03 12.01 1.18
CA GLY A 56 -7.27 13.23 0.87
C GLY A 56 -6.04 13.41 1.77
N ARG A 57 -6.15 13.08 3.06
CA ARG A 57 -4.99 13.09 3.98
C ARG A 57 -3.95 12.04 3.61
N ILE A 58 -4.40 10.82 3.28
CA ILE A 58 -3.52 9.74 2.83
C ILE A 58 -2.78 10.17 1.56
N LEU A 59 -3.51 10.66 0.55
CA LEU A 59 -2.92 11.11 -0.71
C LEU A 59 -1.89 12.23 -0.48
N SER A 60 -2.23 13.23 0.34
CA SER A 60 -1.32 14.33 0.67
C SER A 60 -0.02 13.83 1.33
N GLY A 61 -0.13 12.85 2.24
CA GLY A 61 1.04 12.23 2.87
C GLY A 61 1.88 11.40 1.89
N MET A 62 1.24 10.68 0.97
CA MET A 62 1.92 9.92 -0.07
C MET A 62 2.66 10.83 -1.06
N VAL A 63 2.07 11.96 -1.45
CA VAL A 63 2.75 12.97 -2.30
C VAL A 63 3.99 13.51 -1.61
N ARG A 64 3.88 13.92 -0.34
CA ARG A 64 5.05 14.38 0.45
C ARG A 64 6.15 13.33 0.52
N PHE A 65 5.78 12.05 0.67
CA PHE A 65 6.73 10.95 0.66
C PHE A 65 7.44 10.82 -0.70
N VAL A 66 6.68 10.82 -1.80
CA VAL A 66 7.20 10.75 -3.18
C VAL A 66 8.17 11.91 -3.46
N GLU A 67 7.82 13.14 -3.06
CA GLU A 67 8.67 14.33 -3.20
C GLU A 67 9.95 14.21 -2.40
N LYS A 68 9.86 13.77 -1.14
CA LYS A 68 11.01 13.59 -0.25
C LYS A 68 12.01 12.57 -0.81
N GLU A 69 11.51 11.45 -1.31
CA GLU A 69 12.32 10.38 -1.90
C GLU A 69 12.71 10.64 -3.37
N ARG A 70 12.26 11.77 -3.95
CA ARG A 70 12.50 12.16 -5.35
C ARG A 70 12.08 11.10 -6.38
N LEU A 71 10.96 10.43 -6.11
CA LEU A 71 10.40 9.43 -7.00
C LEU A 71 9.59 10.12 -8.11
N LYS A 72 9.63 9.57 -9.32
CA LYS A 72 8.82 10.05 -10.45
C LYS A 72 7.40 9.49 -10.40
N SER A 73 7.24 8.31 -9.78
CA SER A 73 5.94 7.67 -9.62
C SER A 73 5.87 6.82 -8.36
N ILE A 74 4.67 6.72 -7.78
CA ILE A 74 4.39 5.78 -6.69
C ILE A 74 4.60 4.32 -7.11
N CYS A 75 4.50 4.03 -8.42
CA CYS A 75 4.71 2.69 -8.96
C CYS A 75 6.15 2.19 -8.74
N GLU A 76 7.13 3.08 -8.58
CA GLU A 76 8.52 2.70 -8.27
C GLU A 76 8.65 2.04 -6.89
N LEU A 77 7.68 2.26 -6.01
CA LEU A 77 7.63 1.59 -4.72
C LEU A 77 7.01 0.20 -4.79
N ARG A 78 6.28 -0.15 -5.85
CA ARG A 78 5.61 -1.44 -5.94
C ARG A 78 6.66 -2.55 -5.84
N ASP A 79 6.37 -3.54 -5.01
CA ASP A 79 7.23 -4.70 -4.76
C ASP A 79 8.58 -4.41 -4.06
N SER A 80 8.91 -3.15 -3.76
CA SER A 80 10.20 -2.75 -3.14
C SER A 80 10.45 -3.35 -1.75
N ARG A 81 9.41 -3.80 -1.04
CA ARG A 81 9.52 -4.57 0.22
C ARG A 81 8.74 -5.88 0.16
N LEU A 82 8.59 -6.46 -1.03
CA LEU A 82 7.85 -7.70 -1.24
C LEU A 82 8.42 -8.84 -0.37
N ASP A 83 9.73 -9.10 -0.45
CA ASP A 83 10.39 -10.16 0.31
C ASP A 83 10.31 -9.97 1.82
N PHE A 84 10.48 -8.72 2.27
CA PHE A 84 10.35 -8.35 3.67
C PHE A 84 8.96 -8.72 4.21
N TRP A 85 7.88 -8.37 3.49
CA TRP A 85 6.53 -8.69 3.93
C TRP A 85 6.16 -10.17 3.76
N ALA A 86 6.61 -10.80 2.68
CA ALA A 86 6.28 -12.20 2.36
C ALA A 86 6.95 -13.20 3.33
N SER A 87 8.12 -12.86 3.88
CA SER A 87 8.87 -13.71 4.81
C SER A 87 8.30 -13.72 6.24
N ARG A 88 7.37 -12.81 6.58
CA ARG A 88 6.79 -12.74 7.93
C ARG A 88 5.79 -13.87 8.18
N GLN A 89 5.76 -14.32 9.44
CA GLN A 89 4.68 -15.16 9.96
C GLN A 89 3.39 -14.34 10.06
N LEU A 90 2.26 -15.01 9.85
CA LEU A 90 0.92 -14.41 9.87
C LEU A 90 0.53 -13.96 11.28
#